data_AF-A0A8B9EL21-F1
#
_entry.id   AF-A0A8B9EL21-F1
#
_cell.length_a   1.000
_cell.length_b   1.000
_cell.length_c   1.000
_cell.angle_alpha   90.00
_cell.angle_beta   90.00
_cell.angle_gamma   90.00
#
_symmetry.space_group_name_H-M   'P 1'
#
loop_
_entity.id
_entity.type
_entity.pdbx_description
1 polymer ?
#
loop_
_entity_poly.entity_id
_entity_poly.type
_entity_poly.pdbx_seq_one_letter_code
_entity_poly.pdbx_strand_id
1 'polypeptide(L)'
;MKTLIRFFLALVCVAAVSVLYVLLCSLACLRPCCRAARRWDGPAYAAPAVLSFQGYSRVPDGQPLQRAPCRRCAVVSSSGQMLGSRLGQAIDGQECVLRMNHAPTAGYEEDVGTRSTVRVVSHTSVPLLLRNQPYFFQQSQETVYVIWGPPKKMSREKGGSTYRALLKVMETYPRLQIYTLTEEKMAYCDDVFQNETGKNRVKSGSFLSTGWFTMILAMELCERIRVFGMVSDSYCREKNHTSVPYHYFEKGRLDECRMYLVHERAPRAGHRFITEKAIFSRWAKRRDIVFTHPSWAGGSGGCVGGSGGTPTPCQRVGDGAGPTEPPQLQAPSCLGHKGTLPHHQMDVCCGIQHSVT
;
A
#
# COMPACT_ATOMS: atom_id res chain seq x y z
N MET A 1 -45.00 -61.50 12.22
CA MET A 1 -44.99 -61.67 10.74
C MET A 1 -45.67 -60.53 9.98
N LYS A 2 -46.94 -60.18 10.25
CA LYS A 2 -47.67 -59.09 9.55
C LYS A 2 -47.00 -57.71 9.63
N THR A 3 -46.40 -57.35 10.76
CA THR A 3 -45.70 -56.07 10.95
C THR A 3 -44.38 -55.99 10.17
N LEU A 4 -43.64 -57.10 10.10
CA LEU A 4 -42.40 -57.18 9.32
C LEU A 4 -42.67 -57.05 7.81
N ILE A 5 -43.74 -57.69 7.34
CA ILE A 5 -44.17 -57.60 5.94
C ILE A 5 -44.57 -56.16 5.58
N ARG A 6 -45.27 -55.45 6.47
CA ARG A 6 -45.61 -54.03 6.27
C ARG A 6 -44.37 -53.13 6.23
N PHE A 7 -43.39 -53.38 7.09
CA PHE A 7 -42.13 -52.63 7.11
C PHE A 7 -41.31 -52.87 5.84
N PHE A 8 -41.23 -54.12 5.39
CA PHE A 8 -40.55 -54.49 4.16
C PHE A 8 -41.23 -53.86 2.94
N LEU A 9 -42.57 -53.93 2.85
CA LEU A 9 -43.33 -53.27 1.79
C LEU A 9 -43.13 -51.75 1.79
N ALA A 10 -43.09 -51.12 2.96
CA ALA A 10 -42.80 -49.69 3.07
C ALA A 10 -41.40 -49.33 2.56
N LEU A 11 -40.37 -50.10 2.93
CA LEU A 11 -39.00 -49.91 2.45
C LEU A 11 -38.88 -50.09 0.93
N VAL A 12 -39.54 -51.12 0.38
CA VAL A 12 -39.58 -51.35 -1.07
C VAL A 12 -40.31 -50.21 -1.79
N CYS A 13 -41.42 -49.70 -1.24
CA CYS A 13 -42.11 -48.54 -1.79
C CYS A 13 -41.24 -47.28 -1.75
N VAL A 14 -40.56 -47.00 -0.64
CA VAL A 14 -39.67 -45.83 -0.53
C VAL A 14 -38.54 -45.93 -1.55
N ALA A 15 -37.89 -47.10 -1.67
CA ALA A 15 -36.84 -47.32 -2.65
C ALA A 15 -37.35 -47.14 -4.09
N ALA A 16 -38.53 -47.69 -4.42
CA ALA A 16 -39.13 -47.55 -5.74
C ALA A 16 -39.47 -46.08 -6.08
N VAL A 17 -40.00 -45.31 -5.11
CA VAL A 17 -40.31 -43.89 -5.28
C VAL A 17 -39.02 -43.06 -5.44
N SER A 18 -37.97 -43.36 -4.67
CA SER A 18 -36.67 -42.70 -4.81
C SER A 18 -36.03 -42.96 -6.17
N VAL A 19 -36.07 -44.20 -6.66
CA VAL A 19 -35.54 -44.55 -7.98
C VAL A 19 -36.36 -43.88 -9.09
N LEU A 20 -37.70 -43.88 -8.98
CA LEU A 20 -38.58 -43.21 -9.93
C LEU A 20 -38.34 -41.70 -9.94
N TYR A 21 -38.13 -41.07 -8.78
CA TYR A 21 -37.80 -39.65 -8.66
C TYR A 21 -36.47 -39.32 -9.35
N VAL A 22 -35.42 -40.13 -9.12
CA VAL A 22 -34.11 -39.93 -9.76
C VAL A 22 -34.20 -40.11 -11.27
N LEU A 23 -34.96 -41.11 -11.75
CA LEU A 23 -35.20 -41.33 -13.17
C LEU A 23 -36.01 -40.19 -13.81
N LEU A 24 -37.06 -39.70 -13.13
CA LEU A 24 -37.83 -38.55 -13.61
C LEU A 24 -37.02 -37.26 -13.61
N CYS A 25 -36.15 -37.04 -12.62
CA CYS A 25 -35.20 -35.91 -12.60
C CYS A 25 -34.18 -36.00 -13.75
N SER A 26 -33.63 -37.19 -14.02
CA SER A 26 -32.65 -37.37 -15.11
C SER A 26 -33.31 -37.27 -16.49
N LEU A 27 -34.54 -37.78 -16.65
CA LEU A 27 -35.36 -37.60 -17.86
C LEU A 27 -35.83 -36.16 -18.06
N ALA A 28 -36.09 -35.40 -16.98
CA ALA A 28 -36.38 -33.96 -17.05
C ALA A 28 -35.15 -33.14 -17.46
N CYS A 29 -33.94 -33.54 -17.04
CA CYS A 29 -32.68 -32.98 -17.54
C CYS A 29 -32.38 -33.32 -19.01
N LEU A 30 -33.05 -34.33 -19.60
CA LEU A 30 -32.87 -34.79 -20.98
C LEU A 30 -33.87 -34.17 -21.99
N ARG A 31 -34.87 -33.40 -21.55
CA ARG A 31 -35.70 -32.56 -22.45
C ARG A 31 -35.02 -31.20 -22.73
N PRO A 32 -35.28 -30.54 -23.88
CA PRO A 32 -34.40 -29.49 -24.44
C PRO A 32 -34.22 -28.21 -23.61
N CYS A 33 -34.86 -28.08 -22.44
CA CYS A 33 -34.70 -26.93 -21.55
C CYS A 33 -33.30 -26.84 -20.90
N CYS A 34 -32.48 -27.89 -20.93
CA CYS A 34 -31.07 -27.80 -20.51
C CYS A 34 -30.10 -27.37 -21.63
N ARG A 35 -30.57 -27.10 -22.86
CA ARG A 35 -29.75 -26.51 -23.93
C ARG A 35 -29.82 -24.97 -24.00
N ALA A 36 -30.37 -24.32 -22.99
CA ALA A 36 -30.39 -22.86 -22.89
C ALA A 36 -29.69 -22.32 -21.63
N ALA A 37 -28.78 -23.07 -21.01
CA ALA A 37 -27.63 -22.41 -20.40
C ALA A 37 -26.68 -22.09 -21.55
N ARG A 38 -26.91 -20.95 -22.22
CA ARG A 38 -25.84 -20.32 -23.00
C ARG A 38 -24.64 -20.33 -22.07
N ARG A 39 -23.60 -21.07 -22.44
CA ARG A 39 -22.25 -20.74 -22.02
C ARG A 39 -22.10 -19.28 -22.46
N TRP A 40 -22.28 -18.37 -21.51
CA TRP A 40 -21.66 -17.07 -21.62
C TRP A 40 -20.17 -17.40 -21.59
N ASP A 41 -19.63 -17.79 -22.75
CA ASP A 41 -18.25 -17.52 -23.09
C ASP A 41 -18.18 -16.00 -23.17
N GLY A 42 -18.24 -15.35 -22.00
CA GLY A 42 -17.76 -14.00 -21.84
C GLY A 42 -16.34 -13.98 -22.41
N PRO A 43 -15.89 -12.84 -22.94
CA PRO A 43 -14.55 -12.74 -23.51
C PRO A 43 -13.60 -13.37 -22.51
N ALA A 44 -12.87 -14.41 -22.94
CA ALA A 44 -11.89 -15.08 -22.10
C ALA A 44 -11.13 -13.97 -21.39
N TYR A 45 -11.29 -13.86 -20.07
CA TYR A 45 -10.55 -12.87 -19.30
C TYR A 45 -9.10 -13.31 -19.44
N ALA A 46 -8.43 -12.76 -20.46
CA ALA A 46 -7.02 -12.98 -20.68
C ALA A 46 -6.35 -12.68 -19.34
N ALA A 47 -5.59 -13.65 -18.84
CA ALA A 47 -4.83 -13.44 -17.61
C ALA A 47 -4.08 -12.10 -17.77
N PRO A 48 -4.17 -11.19 -16.79
CA PRO A 48 -3.55 -9.88 -16.95
C PRO A 48 -2.08 -10.05 -17.29
N ALA A 49 -1.64 -9.39 -18.36
CA ALA A 49 -0.28 -9.51 -18.85
C ALA A 49 0.70 -9.18 -17.73
N VAL A 50 1.68 -10.07 -17.52
CA VAL A 50 2.77 -9.82 -16.57
C VAL A 50 3.60 -8.65 -17.11
N LEU A 51 3.68 -7.56 -16.35
CA LEU A 51 4.49 -6.40 -16.68
C LEU A 51 5.83 -6.45 -15.95
N SER A 52 6.85 -5.86 -16.57
CA SER A 52 8.18 -5.68 -15.99
C SER A 52 8.33 -4.25 -15.47
N PHE A 53 8.41 -4.10 -14.16
CA PHE A 53 8.56 -2.82 -13.46
C PHE A 53 10.05 -2.52 -13.27
N GLN A 54 10.51 -1.49 -13.98
CA GLN A 54 11.90 -1.05 -13.93
C GLN A 54 12.22 -0.31 -12.63
N GLY A 55 13.48 -0.38 -12.21
CA GLY A 55 13.95 0.28 -11.01
C GLY A 55 13.73 -0.48 -9.70
N TYR A 56 13.17 -1.69 -9.77
CA TYR A 56 13.04 -2.63 -8.66
C TYR A 56 13.91 -3.85 -8.94
N SER A 57 15.03 -3.98 -8.24
CA SER A 57 16.05 -4.98 -8.52
C SER A 57 15.99 -6.13 -7.52
N ARG A 58 15.75 -7.36 -7.99
CA ARG A 58 15.61 -8.55 -7.14
C ARG A 58 16.92 -8.90 -6.44
N VAL A 59 16.84 -9.32 -5.18
CA VAL A 59 17.97 -9.88 -4.44
C VAL A 59 17.97 -11.41 -4.66
N PRO A 60 19.08 -12.04 -5.09
CA PRO A 60 20.41 -11.48 -5.35
C PRO A 60 20.71 -11.13 -6.82
N ASP A 61 19.86 -11.57 -7.75
CA ASP A 61 20.19 -11.66 -9.19
C ASP A 61 19.95 -10.38 -10.01
N GLY A 62 19.39 -9.35 -9.38
CA GLY A 62 19.20 -8.02 -9.94
C GLY A 62 18.03 -7.89 -10.92
N GLN A 63 17.26 -8.96 -11.15
CA GLN A 63 16.18 -8.97 -12.13
C GLN A 63 15.06 -7.97 -11.80
N PRO A 64 14.40 -7.37 -12.80
CA PRO A 64 13.31 -6.44 -12.56
C PRO A 64 12.12 -7.13 -11.88
N LEU A 65 11.29 -6.35 -11.18
CA LEU A 65 10.03 -6.85 -10.63
C LEU A 65 9.07 -7.19 -11.77
N GLN A 66 8.64 -8.45 -11.85
CA GLN A 66 7.70 -8.92 -12.86
C GLN A 66 6.41 -9.36 -12.19
N ARG A 67 5.29 -8.70 -12.51
CA ARG A 67 3.98 -9.06 -11.96
C ARG A 67 2.82 -8.54 -12.81
N ALA A 68 1.66 -9.18 -12.70
CA ALA A 68 0.43 -8.59 -13.20
C ALA A 68 0.05 -7.36 -12.36
N PRO A 69 -0.39 -6.25 -12.99
CA PRO A 69 -1.03 -5.14 -12.28
C PRO A 69 -2.28 -5.61 -11.55
N CYS A 70 -2.61 -4.94 -10.45
CA CYS A 70 -3.83 -5.18 -9.70
C CYS A 70 -4.90 -4.17 -10.14
N ARG A 71 -6.14 -4.60 -10.26
CA ARG A 71 -7.25 -3.68 -10.55
C ARG A 71 -7.56 -2.79 -9.35
N ARG A 72 -7.50 -3.37 -8.15
CA ARG A 72 -7.86 -2.67 -6.91
C ARG A 72 -6.83 -2.90 -5.82
N CYS A 73 -6.24 -1.82 -5.34
CA CYS A 73 -5.24 -1.85 -4.28
C CYS A 73 -5.73 -1.14 -3.02
N ALA A 74 -5.39 -1.70 -1.86
CA ALA A 74 -5.37 -0.99 -0.59
C ALA A 74 -3.94 -0.54 -0.28
N VAL A 75 -3.74 0.75 -0.05
CA VAL A 75 -2.53 1.28 0.60
C VAL A 75 -2.89 1.55 2.05
N VAL A 76 -2.26 0.82 2.97
CA VAL A 76 -2.53 0.92 4.41
C VAL A 76 -1.40 1.67 5.08
N SER A 77 -1.70 2.88 5.54
CA SER A 77 -0.81 3.70 6.36
C SER A 77 -0.58 3.04 7.73
N SER A 78 0.54 3.40 8.36
CA SER A 78 0.87 2.97 9.72
C SER A 78 0.19 3.81 10.81
N SER A 79 -0.57 4.85 10.45
CA SER A 79 -1.16 5.83 11.37
C SER A 79 -2.08 5.21 12.44
N GLY A 80 -2.10 5.83 13.63
CA GLY A 80 -3.09 5.55 14.67
C GLY A 80 -4.54 5.84 14.29
N GLN A 81 -4.80 6.53 13.17
CA GLN A 81 -6.16 6.68 12.61
C GLN A 81 -6.83 5.33 12.33
N MET A 82 -6.04 4.26 12.14
CA MET A 82 -6.58 2.93 11.92
C MET A 82 -7.22 2.30 13.16
N LEU A 83 -6.87 2.75 14.37
CA LEU A 83 -7.36 2.15 15.61
C LEU A 83 -8.89 2.32 15.74
N GLY A 84 -9.59 1.20 15.95
CA GLY A 84 -11.04 1.15 16.08
C GLY A 84 -11.81 1.41 14.78
N SER A 85 -11.13 1.43 13.63
CA SER A 85 -11.76 1.70 12.33
C SER A 85 -12.61 0.53 11.81
N ARG A 86 -12.31 -0.70 12.23
CA ARG A 86 -12.96 -1.94 11.76
C ARG A 86 -12.94 -2.13 10.24
N LEU A 87 -11.89 -1.62 9.58
CA LEU A 87 -11.76 -1.64 8.12
C LEU A 87 -11.04 -2.88 7.57
N GLY A 88 -10.68 -3.83 8.42
CA GLY A 88 -9.87 -4.98 8.04
C GLY A 88 -10.47 -5.81 6.91
N GLN A 89 -11.77 -6.07 6.95
CA GLN A 89 -12.46 -6.79 5.87
C GLN A 89 -12.48 -5.98 4.56
N ALA A 90 -12.65 -4.66 4.63
CA ALA A 90 -12.65 -3.80 3.44
C ALA A 90 -11.26 -3.73 2.78
N ILE A 91 -10.20 -3.77 3.59
CA ILE A 91 -8.80 -3.84 3.15
C ILE A 91 -8.53 -5.19 2.50
N ASP A 92 -8.87 -6.29 3.19
CA ASP A 92 -8.62 -7.65 2.70
C ASP A 92 -9.46 -8.02 1.48
N GLY A 93 -10.56 -7.29 1.22
CA GLY A 93 -11.34 -7.40 -0.02
C GLY A 93 -10.70 -6.76 -1.25
N GLN A 94 -9.58 -6.04 -1.11
CA GLN A 94 -8.81 -5.55 -2.26
C GLN A 94 -7.95 -6.67 -2.86
N GLU A 95 -7.61 -6.56 -4.14
CA GLU A 95 -6.80 -7.56 -4.83
C GLU A 95 -5.36 -7.58 -4.25
N CYS A 96 -4.78 -6.39 -4.14
CA CYS A 96 -3.45 -6.19 -3.58
C CYS A 96 -3.49 -5.27 -2.35
N VAL A 97 -2.76 -5.67 -1.30
CA VAL A 97 -2.62 -4.86 -0.08
C VAL A 97 -1.16 -4.44 0.07
N LEU A 98 -0.91 -3.14 0.05
CA LEU A 98 0.40 -2.52 0.21
C LEU A 98 0.54 -1.99 1.64
N ARG A 99 1.56 -2.48 2.35
CA ARG A 99 1.91 -2.07 3.73
C ARG A 99 3.31 -1.48 3.79
N MET A 100 3.61 -0.80 4.90
CA MET A 100 4.87 -0.07 5.08
C MET A 100 5.65 -0.58 6.28
N ASN A 101 6.97 -0.68 6.12
CA ASN A 101 7.93 -0.96 7.18
C ASN A 101 7.52 -2.17 8.03
N HIS A 102 7.69 -2.07 9.35
CA HIS A 102 7.40 -3.13 10.32
C HIS A 102 5.98 -3.07 10.90
N ALA A 103 5.05 -2.40 10.23
CA ALA A 103 3.67 -2.30 10.70
C ALA A 103 2.99 -3.69 10.68
N PRO A 104 2.62 -4.25 11.86
CA PRO A 104 2.06 -5.58 11.97
C PRO A 104 0.55 -5.59 11.68
N THR A 105 0.05 -6.73 11.25
CA THR A 105 -1.38 -7.06 11.24
C THR A 105 -1.81 -7.77 12.51
N ALA A 106 -0.90 -8.53 13.13
CA ALA A 106 -1.19 -9.34 14.30
C ALA A 106 -1.64 -8.48 15.49
N GLY A 107 -2.84 -8.77 16.02
CA GLY A 107 -3.47 -8.01 17.10
C GLY A 107 -4.22 -6.75 16.64
N TYR A 108 -4.29 -6.49 15.33
CA TYR A 108 -4.95 -5.34 14.72
C TYR A 108 -5.84 -5.74 13.54
N GLU A 109 -6.12 -7.04 13.37
CA GLU A 109 -6.74 -7.61 12.17
C GLU A 109 -8.11 -7.00 11.85
N GLU A 110 -8.89 -6.70 12.89
CA GLU A 110 -10.20 -6.05 12.74
C GLU A 110 -10.07 -4.67 12.06
N ASP A 111 -9.03 -3.93 12.40
CA ASP A 111 -8.81 -2.57 11.93
C ASP A 111 -8.04 -2.53 10.61
N VAL A 112 -6.95 -3.28 10.52
CA VAL A 112 -5.98 -3.17 9.42
C VAL A 112 -5.99 -4.37 8.48
N GLY A 113 -6.76 -5.41 8.75
CA GLY A 113 -6.83 -6.64 7.95
C GLY A 113 -5.64 -7.57 8.20
N THR A 114 -5.63 -8.71 7.52
CA THR A 114 -4.65 -9.78 7.71
C THR A 114 -3.66 -9.88 6.55
N ARG A 115 -4.06 -9.44 5.34
CA ARG A 115 -3.30 -9.69 4.11
C ARG A 115 -2.20 -8.66 3.88
N SER A 116 -1.11 -9.08 3.27
CA SER A 116 -0.05 -8.22 2.75
C SER A 116 0.46 -8.79 1.43
N THR A 117 0.27 -8.07 0.34
CA THR A 117 0.75 -8.46 -1.00
C THR A 117 2.12 -7.86 -1.27
N VAL A 118 2.29 -6.58 -0.93
CA VAL A 118 3.56 -5.87 -1.06
C VAL A 118 3.86 -5.14 0.24
N ARG A 119 5.11 -5.19 0.68
CA ARG A 119 5.59 -4.44 1.84
C ARG A 119 6.77 -3.56 1.44
N VAL A 120 6.58 -2.25 1.49
CA VAL A 120 7.62 -1.28 1.17
C VAL A 120 8.35 -0.91 2.46
N VAL A 121 9.67 -1.05 2.51
CA VAL A 121 10.45 -0.98 3.75
C VAL A 121 11.62 -0.03 3.58
N SER A 122 11.75 0.95 4.48
CA SER A 122 12.97 1.74 4.57
C SER A 122 14.12 0.87 5.10
N HIS A 123 15.33 1.10 4.59
CA HIS A 123 16.54 0.45 5.08
C HIS A 123 16.73 0.58 6.60
N THR A 124 16.21 1.65 7.22
CA THR A 124 16.24 1.84 8.69
C THR A 124 15.28 0.90 9.43
N SER A 125 14.22 0.44 8.77
CA SER A 125 13.27 -0.53 9.32
C SER A 125 13.69 -2.00 9.11
N VAL A 126 14.66 -2.28 8.23
CA VAL A 126 15.14 -3.65 7.99
C VAL A 126 15.59 -4.35 9.28
N PRO A 127 16.37 -3.74 10.19
CA PRO A 127 16.72 -4.36 11.46
C PRO A 127 15.51 -4.78 12.32
N LEU A 128 14.39 -4.06 12.23
CA LEU A 128 13.17 -4.39 12.98
C LEU A 128 12.47 -5.62 12.40
N LEU A 129 12.48 -5.79 11.08
CA LEU A 129 11.99 -7.03 10.44
C LEU A 129 12.89 -8.22 10.80
N LEU A 130 14.21 -8.02 10.81
CA LEU A 130 15.19 -9.05 11.18
C LEU A 130 15.05 -9.52 12.64
N ARG A 131 14.51 -8.69 13.54
CA ARG A 131 14.22 -9.08 14.94
C ARG A 131 13.02 -10.03 15.05
N ASN A 132 12.11 -10.03 14.08
CA ASN A 132 10.93 -10.89 14.08
C ASN A 132 10.75 -11.58 12.71
N GLN A 133 11.77 -12.35 12.31
CA GLN A 133 11.79 -13.07 11.04
C GLN A 133 10.67 -14.11 10.92
N PRO A 134 10.28 -14.87 11.97
CA PRO A 134 9.17 -15.81 11.83
C PRO A 134 7.89 -15.11 11.34
N TYR A 135 7.59 -13.93 11.88
CA TYR A 135 6.43 -13.15 11.46
C TYR A 135 6.59 -12.53 10.07
N PHE A 136 7.67 -11.77 9.85
CA PHE A 136 7.83 -11.01 8.60
C PHE A 136 8.32 -11.85 7.43
N PHE A 137 8.90 -13.03 7.62
CA PHE A 137 9.50 -13.79 6.52
C PHE A 137 8.94 -15.20 6.43
N GLN A 138 8.88 -15.94 7.53
CA GLN A 138 8.41 -17.32 7.50
C GLN A 138 6.89 -17.42 7.27
N GLN A 139 6.10 -16.57 7.94
CA GLN A 139 4.63 -16.55 7.79
C GLN A 139 4.18 -15.77 6.55
N SER A 140 5.02 -14.86 6.04
CA SER A 140 4.68 -13.92 4.96
C SER A 140 5.47 -14.20 3.67
N GLN A 141 5.65 -15.48 3.31
CA GLN A 141 6.49 -15.88 2.18
C GLN A 141 5.96 -15.41 0.81
N GLU A 142 4.66 -15.18 0.70
CA GLU A 142 4.02 -14.69 -0.52
C GLU A 142 4.11 -13.17 -0.68
N THR A 143 4.53 -12.44 0.37
CA THR A 143 4.68 -10.98 0.31
C THR A 143 5.90 -10.60 -0.52
N VAL A 144 5.73 -9.64 -1.43
CA VAL A 144 6.84 -8.98 -2.12
C VAL A 144 7.38 -7.85 -1.24
N TYR A 145 8.66 -7.91 -0.89
CA TYR A 145 9.35 -6.89 -0.12
C TYR A 145 10.07 -5.92 -1.05
N VAL A 146 9.81 -4.62 -0.93
CA VAL A 146 10.51 -3.58 -1.69
C VAL A 146 11.27 -2.69 -0.72
N ILE A 147 12.59 -2.82 -0.69
CA ILE A 147 13.46 -2.14 0.25
C ILE A 147 14.09 -0.90 -0.41
N TRP A 148 13.96 0.26 0.23
CA TRP A 148 14.54 1.51 -0.27
C TRP A 148 15.53 2.10 0.75
N GLY A 149 16.54 2.82 0.28
CA GLY A 149 17.54 3.43 1.15
C GLY A 149 18.67 4.11 0.39
N PRO A 150 19.62 4.72 1.11
CA PRO A 150 20.73 5.42 0.50
C PRO A 150 21.65 4.45 -0.26
N PRO A 151 22.23 4.85 -1.40
CA PRO A 151 23.09 4.01 -2.25
C PRO A 151 24.17 3.25 -1.48
N LYS A 152 24.87 3.93 -0.55
CA LYS A 152 25.92 3.33 0.29
C LYS A 152 25.45 2.10 1.09
N LYS A 153 24.19 2.07 1.53
CA LYS A 153 23.62 0.97 2.32
C LYS A 153 23.01 -0.12 1.45
N MET A 154 22.53 0.23 0.27
CA MET A 154 21.75 -0.63 -0.63
C MET A 154 22.55 -1.21 -1.79
N SER A 155 23.75 -0.69 -2.09
CA SER A 155 24.54 -1.08 -3.25
C SER A 155 24.82 -2.58 -3.29
N ARG A 156 24.42 -3.23 -4.39
CA ARG A 156 24.76 -4.63 -4.68
C ARG A 156 26.26 -4.80 -4.95
N GLU A 157 26.82 -3.97 -5.83
CA GLU A 157 28.21 -4.03 -6.28
C GLU A 157 29.20 -3.78 -5.14
N LYS A 158 28.95 -2.72 -4.35
CA LYS A 158 29.83 -2.35 -3.22
C LYS A 158 29.49 -3.11 -1.94
N GLY A 159 28.54 -4.06 -2.00
CA GLY A 159 28.09 -4.86 -0.88
C GLY A 159 27.61 -4.02 0.30
N GLY A 160 26.68 -3.10 0.09
CA GLY A 160 26.13 -2.24 1.15
C GLY A 160 25.60 -3.04 2.34
N SER A 161 25.70 -2.48 3.56
CA SER A 161 25.40 -3.24 4.78
C SER A 161 23.97 -3.78 4.84
N THR A 162 22.99 -3.02 4.33
CA THR A 162 21.61 -3.48 4.26
C THR A 162 21.46 -4.56 3.19
N TYR A 163 22.07 -4.39 2.01
CA TYR A 163 22.05 -5.40 0.95
C TYR A 163 22.62 -6.75 1.43
N ARG A 164 23.76 -6.74 2.13
CA ARG A 164 24.35 -7.96 2.72
C ARG A 164 23.43 -8.63 3.74
N ALA A 165 22.68 -7.86 4.53
CA ALA A 165 21.70 -8.43 5.44
C ALA A 165 20.56 -9.11 4.68
N LEU A 166 20.09 -8.52 3.57
CA LEU A 166 19.06 -9.12 2.72
C LEU A 166 19.55 -10.41 2.03
N LEU A 167 20.83 -10.49 1.63
CA LEU A 167 21.42 -11.73 1.12
C LEU A 167 21.30 -12.87 2.13
N LYS A 168 21.64 -12.63 3.40
CA LYS A 168 21.50 -13.62 4.48
C LYS A 168 20.04 -14.05 4.71
N VAL A 169 19.11 -13.13 4.56
CA VAL A 169 17.67 -13.45 4.62
C VAL A 169 17.28 -14.36 3.45
N MET A 170 17.75 -14.08 2.23
CA MET A 170 17.49 -14.93 1.06
C MET A 170 18.12 -16.32 1.17
N GLU A 171 19.28 -16.46 1.82
CA GLU A 171 19.89 -17.76 2.15
C GLU A 171 18.99 -18.58 3.09
N THR A 172 18.32 -17.92 4.04
CA THR A 172 17.45 -18.57 5.03
C THR A 172 16.05 -18.85 4.47
N TYR A 173 15.51 -17.96 3.63
CA TYR A 173 14.16 -18.04 3.07
C TYR A 173 14.21 -17.87 1.54
N PRO A 174 14.61 -18.92 0.79
CA PRO A 174 14.87 -18.81 -0.65
C PRO A 174 13.63 -18.54 -1.51
N ARG A 175 12.42 -18.73 -0.95
CA ARG A 175 11.14 -18.43 -1.62
C ARG A 175 10.71 -16.97 -1.49
N LEU A 176 11.35 -16.18 -0.63
CA LEU A 176 10.98 -14.77 -0.48
C LEU A 176 11.23 -14.00 -1.76
N GLN A 177 10.39 -13.00 -1.99
CA GLN A 177 10.54 -12.06 -3.08
C GLN A 177 11.02 -10.73 -2.52
N ILE A 178 12.33 -10.52 -2.49
CA ILE A 178 12.95 -9.29 -1.99
C ILE A 178 13.52 -8.49 -3.17
N TYR A 179 13.13 -7.22 -3.25
CA TYR A 179 13.58 -6.26 -4.23
C TYR A 179 14.17 -5.04 -3.52
N THR A 180 15.16 -4.40 -4.14
CA THR A 180 15.70 -3.11 -3.72
C THR A 180 15.46 -2.06 -4.80
N LEU A 181 15.16 -0.82 -4.40
CA LEU A 181 15.13 0.28 -5.38
C LEU A 181 16.53 0.54 -5.94
N THR A 182 16.62 0.69 -7.26
CA THR A 182 17.88 1.10 -7.92
C THR A 182 18.20 2.56 -7.62
N GLU A 183 19.46 2.96 -7.82
CA GLU A 183 19.87 4.35 -7.68
C GLU A 183 19.09 5.27 -8.64
N GLU A 184 18.83 4.81 -9.86
CA GLU A 184 17.98 5.48 -10.84
C GLU A 184 16.54 5.65 -10.34
N LYS A 185 15.95 4.61 -9.76
CA LYS A 185 14.58 4.69 -9.23
C LYS A 185 14.48 5.63 -8.04
N MET A 186 15.51 5.66 -7.20
CA MET A 186 15.62 6.63 -6.12
C MET A 186 15.70 8.05 -6.68
N ALA A 187 16.52 8.31 -7.69
CA ALA A 187 16.61 9.61 -8.36
C ALA A 187 15.28 10.01 -9.01
N TYR A 188 14.59 9.09 -9.70
CA TYR A 188 13.25 9.33 -10.23
C TYR A 188 12.25 9.78 -9.16
N CYS A 189 12.25 9.12 -7.99
CA CYS A 189 11.37 9.51 -6.88
C CYS A 189 11.68 10.93 -6.37
N ASP A 190 12.95 11.34 -6.43
CA ASP A 190 13.41 12.68 -6.06
C ASP A 190 12.96 13.72 -7.09
N ASP A 191 13.08 13.39 -8.37
CA ASP A 191 12.69 14.25 -9.49
C ASP A 191 11.18 14.48 -9.51
N VAL A 192 10.38 13.44 -9.22
CA VAL A 192 8.92 13.60 -9.07
C VAL A 192 8.61 14.61 -7.95
N PHE A 193 9.30 14.54 -6.82
CA PHE A 193 9.09 15.48 -5.72
C PHE A 193 9.53 16.90 -6.09
N GLN A 194 10.68 17.03 -6.76
CA GLN A 194 11.18 18.31 -7.23
C GLN A 194 10.23 18.95 -8.25
N ASN A 195 9.70 18.18 -9.20
CA ASN A 195 8.76 18.68 -10.21
C ASN A 195 7.43 19.11 -9.58
N GLU A 196 6.97 18.42 -8.54
CA GLU A 196 5.73 18.77 -7.83
C GLU A 196 5.87 19.97 -6.88
N THR A 197 7.10 20.36 -6.50
CA THR A 197 7.32 21.39 -5.46
C THR A 197 8.20 22.55 -5.90
N GLY A 198 8.91 22.42 -7.02
CA GLY A 198 10.02 23.30 -7.40
C GLY A 198 11.25 23.19 -6.49
N LYS A 199 11.27 22.26 -5.51
CA LYS A 199 12.32 22.16 -4.48
C LYS A 199 13.08 20.85 -4.60
N ASN A 200 14.39 20.96 -4.82
CA ASN A 200 15.25 19.78 -4.77
C ASN A 200 15.42 19.31 -3.31
N ARG A 201 15.02 18.07 -3.02
CA ARG A 201 15.05 17.55 -1.65
C ARG A 201 16.47 17.44 -1.09
N VAL A 202 17.45 17.05 -1.91
CA VAL A 202 18.86 16.87 -1.50
C VAL A 202 19.46 18.21 -1.10
N LYS A 203 19.26 19.25 -1.92
CA LYS A 203 19.68 20.62 -1.60
C LYS A 203 19.00 21.16 -0.35
N SER A 204 17.72 20.85 -0.16
CA SER A 204 16.96 21.24 1.05
C SER A 204 17.24 20.37 2.29
N GLY A 205 18.05 19.32 2.16
CA GLY A 205 18.33 18.37 3.23
C GLY A 205 17.10 17.62 3.75
N SER A 206 16.09 17.38 2.93
CA SER A 206 14.85 16.69 3.32
C SER A 206 14.77 15.24 2.81
N PHE A 207 13.99 14.42 3.51
CA PHE A 207 13.77 13.01 3.20
C PHE A 207 12.33 12.76 2.77
N LEU A 208 12.17 11.86 1.80
CA LEU A 208 10.86 11.33 1.41
C LEU A 208 10.46 10.22 2.38
N SER A 209 9.18 10.13 2.69
CA SER A 209 8.65 9.07 3.56
C SER A 209 8.53 7.73 2.83
N THR A 210 8.44 6.61 3.56
CA THR A 210 8.04 5.33 2.96
C THR A 210 6.68 5.43 2.26
N GLY A 211 5.79 6.31 2.72
CA GLY A 211 4.51 6.60 2.08
C GLY A 211 4.68 7.13 0.65
N TRP A 212 5.65 8.01 0.42
CA TRP A 212 6.00 8.52 -0.91
C TRP A 212 6.36 7.39 -1.88
N PHE A 213 7.32 6.54 -1.51
CA PHE A 213 7.75 5.40 -2.33
C PHE A 213 6.60 4.40 -2.56
N THR A 214 5.76 4.20 -1.55
CA THR A 214 4.60 3.30 -1.65
C THR A 214 3.54 3.86 -2.60
N MET A 215 3.27 5.17 -2.57
CA MET A 215 2.31 5.80 -3.49
C MET A 215 2.80 5.77 -4.94
N ILE A 216 4.10 6.00 -5.18
CA ILE A 216 4.69 5.84 -6.52
C ILE A 216 4.53 4.40 -7.02
N LEU A 217 4.90 3.43 -6.19
CA LEU A 217 4.75 2.01 -6.54
C LEU A 217 3.27 1.65 -6.78
N ALA A 218 2.35 2.10 -5.92
CA ALA A 218 0.92 1.86 -6.09
C ALA A 218 0.41 2.42 -7.43
N MET A 219 0.85 3.61 -7.84
CA MET A 219 0.47 4.22 -9.12
C MET A 219 1.01 3.49 -10.35
N GLU A 220 2.03 2.65 -10.20
CA GLU A 220 2.54 1.77 -11.26
C GLU A 220 1.83 0.42 -11.24
N LEU A 221 1.54 -0.10 -10.05
CA LEU A 221 1.01 -1.45 -9.86
C LEU A 221 -0.51 -1.55 -9.98
N CYS A 222 -1.25 -0.44 -9.85
CA CYS A 222 -2.68 -0.46 -9.56
C CYS A 222 -3.50 0.41 -10.52
N GLU A 223 -4.65 -0.09 -10.98
CA GLU A 223 -5.62 0.73 -11.74
C GLU A 223 -6.38 1.70 -10.80
N ARG A 224 -6.90 1.18 -9.67
CA ARG A 224 -7.56 1.96 -8.62
C ARG A 224 -6.85 1.76 -7.27
N ILE A 225 -6.64 2.86 -6.55
CA ILE A 225 -5.96 2.87 -5.25
C ILE A 225 -6.91 3.40 -4.19
N ARG A 226 -7.13 2.63 -3.13
CA ARG A 226 -7.78 3.09 -1.90
C ARG A 226 -6.75 3.26 -0.81
N VAL A 227 -6.72 4.43 -0.20
CA VAL A 227 -5.77 4.76 0.87
C VAL A 227 -6.49 4.77 2.22
N PHE A 228 -5.94 4.05 3.18
CA PHE A 228 -6.46 3.88 4.54
C PHE A 228 -5.47 4.41 5.57
N GLY A 229 -5.96 5.09 6.59
CA GLY A 229 -5.18 5.62 7.71
C GLY A 229 -4.31 6.82 7.35
N MET A 230 -4.67 7.61 6.34
CA MET A 230 -3.87 8.77 5.94
C MET A 230 -4.71 10.04 6.04
N VAL A 231 -4.33 10.96 6.92
CA VAL A 231 -4.96 12.28 7.06
C VAL A 231 -4.51 13.24 5.96
N SER A 232 -5.34 14.25 5.65
CA SER A 232 -5.03 15.29 4.64
C SER A 232 -3.91 16.22 5.10
N ASP A 233 -3.41 17.04 4.18
CA ASP A 233 -2.41 18.07 4.47
C ASP A 233 -2.93 19.21 5.36
N SER A 234 -4.24 19.42 5.41
CA SER A 234 -4.90 20.40 6.28
C SER A 234 -5.19 19.87 7.69
N TYR A 235 -5.37 18.56 7.84
CA TYR A 235 -5.96 17.92 9.03
C TYR A 235 -5.33 18.39 10.34
N CYS A 236 -4.00 18.39 10.44
CA CYS A 236 -3.28 18.77 11.66
C CYS A 236 -3.29 20.28 11.98
N ARG A 237 -3.94 21.10 11.14
CA ARG A 237 -4.19 22.53 11.39
C ARG A 237 -5.65 22.80 11.74
N GLU A 238 -6.53 21.81 11.59
CA GLU A 238 -7.95 21.94 11.88
C GLU A 238 -8.17 21.96 13.40
N LYS A 239 -9.04 22.85 13.89
CA LYS A 239 -9.21 23.04 15.35
C LYS A 239 -9.74 21.81 16.10
N ASN A 240 -10.48 20.95 15.41
CA ASN A 240 -11.20 19.81 16.00
C ASN A 240 -10.65 18.45 15.53
N HIS A 241 -9.39 18.39 15.10
CA HIS A 241 -8.81 17.12 14.70
C HIS A 241 -8.68 16.18 15.92
N THR A 242 -8.87 14.88 15.70
CA THR A 242 -8.68 13.89 16.76
C THR A 242 -7.18 13.65 16.96
N SER A 243 -6.74 13.61 18.22
CA SER A 243 -5.38 13.19 18.59
C SER A 243 -5.32 11.67 18.63
N VAL A 244 -4.38 11.10 17.88
CA VAL A 244 -4.14 9.66 17.79
C VAL A 244 -2.65 9.37 17.87
N PRO A 245 -2.24 8.16 18.26
CA PRO A 245 -0.83 7.76 18.19
C PRO A 245 -0.29 7.86 16.76
N TYR A 246 1.00 8.15 16.63
CA TYR A 246 1.69 8.23 15.34
C TYR A 246 1.65 6.91 14.58
N HIS A 247 1.74 5.79 15.30
CA HIS A 247 1.56 4.46 14.75
C HIS A 247 0.50 3.68 15.53
N TYR A 248 -0.35 2.90 14.85
CA TYR A 248 -1.38 2.10 15.52
C TYR A 248 -0.81 0.98 16.41
N PHE A 249 0.43 0.54 16.15
CA PHE A 249 1.03 -0.63 16.80
C PHE A 249 2.09 -0.30 17.86
N GLU A 250 2.47 0.97 18.01
CA GLU A 250 3.45 1.37 19.01
C GLU A 250 2.74 1.76 20.30
N LYS A 251 3.21 1.24 21.44
CA LYS A 251 2.68 1.57 22.78
C LYS A 251 3.08 2.98 23.26
N GLY A 252 3.35 3.90 22.33
CA GLY A 252 3.96 5.20 22.57
C GLY A 252 2.98 6.38 22.57
N ARG A 253 3.34 7.46 23.27
CA ARG A 253 2.59 8.72 23.39
C ARG A 253 2.87 9.72 22.25
N LEU A 254 3.54 9.30 21.18
CA LEU A 254 3.86 10.20 20.08
C LEU A 254 2.58 10.47 19.31
N ASP A 255 2.09 11.71 19.37
CA ASP A 255 0.91 12.15 18.62
C ASP A 255 1.22 12.28 17.12
N GLU A 256 0.30 11.81 16.28
CA GLU A 256 0.42 11.83 14.82
C GLU A 256 0.73 13.24 14.29
N CYS A 257 -0.09 14.22 14.68
CA CYS A 257 0.01 15.57 14.16
C CYS A 257 1.24 16.30 14.67
N ARG A 258 1.63 16.08 15.93
CA ARG A 258 2.89 16.59 16.47
C ARG A 258 4.08 16.08 15.67
N MET A 259 4.12 14.79 15.37
CA MET A 259 5.18 14.19 14.55
C MET A 259 5.23 14.80 13.15
N TYR A 260 4.07 14.93 12.49
CA TYR A 260 4.01 15.55 11.17
C TYR A 260 4.49 16.99 11.17
N LEU A 261 4.04 17.83 12.09
CA LEU A 261 4.40 19.25 12.15
C LEU A 261 5.88 19.46 12.48
N VAL A 262 6.44 18.68 13.40
CA VAL A 262 7.87 18.76 13.77
C VAL A 262 8.76 18.41 12.58
N HIS A 263 8.48 17.29 11.90
CA HIS A 263 9.27 16.88 10.74
C HIS A 263 9.08 17.82 9.54
N GLU A 264 7.84 18.30 9.32
CA GLU A 264 7.54 19.24 8.24
C GLU A 264 8.34 20.55 8.37
N ARG A 265 8.52 21.04 9.60
CA ARG A 265 9.22 22.31 9.89
C ARG A 265 10.73 22.15 10.07
N ALA A 266 11.24 20.92 10.19
CA ALA A 266 12.65 20.69 10.45
C ALA A 266 13.51 21.24 9.28
N PRO A 267 14.55 22.04 9.57
CA PRO A 267 15.34 22.70 8.54
C PRO A 267 16.20 21.70 7.74
N ARG A 268 16.60 20.59 8.36
CA ARG A 268 17.32 19.47 7.73
C ARG A 268 16.88 18.16 8.37
N ALA A 269 17.08 17.07 7.66
CA ALA A 269 16.76 15.70 8.05
C ALA A 269 15.28 15.41 8.41
N GLY A 270 14.39 16.36 8.13
CA GLY A 270 12.95 16.19 8.29
C GLY A 270 12.31 15.45 7.10
N HIS A 271 11.24 14.73 7.39
CA HIS A 271 10.31 14.27 6.37
C HIS A 271 9.33 15.39 6.03
N ARG A 272 8.93 15.49 4.76
CA ARG A 272 7.96 16.50 4.30
C ARG A 272 6.55 15.90 4.25
N PHE A 273 6.11 15.33 5.37
CA PHE A 273 4.85 14.56 5.45
C PHE A 273 3.62 15.33 5.00
N ILE A 274 3.52 16.62 5.32
CA ILE A 274 2.37 17.47 4.95
C ILE A 274 2.48 17.87 3.48
N THR A 275 3.69 18.24 3.03
CA THR A 275 3.92 18.54 1.61
C THR A 275 3.62 17.32 0.73
N GLU A 276 4.04 16.12 1.12
CA GLU A 276 3.74 14.87 0.41
C GLU A 276 2.22 14.63 0.30
N LYS A 277 1.48 14.83 1.39
CA LYS A 277 0.00 14.71 1.39
C LYS A 277 -0.66 15.72 0.45
N ALA A 278 -0.17 16.95 0.41
CA ALA A 278 -0.68 17.95 -0.52
C ALA A 278 -0.43 17.54 -1.99
N ILE A 279 0.69 16.87 -2.27
CA ILE A 279 0.96 16.28 -3.59
C ILE A 279 0.00 15.13 -3.88
N PHE A 280 -0.21 14.22 -2.93
CA PHE A 280 -1.12 13.09 -3.12
C PHE A 280 -2.57 13.54 -3.37
N SER A 281 -3.00 14.63 -2.73
CA SER A 281 -4.29 15.27 -3.00
C SER A 281 -4.39 15.73 -4.47
N ARG A 282 -3.31 16.29 -5.04
CA ARG A 282 -3.27 16.66 -6.46
C ARG A 282 -3.19 15.46 -7.41
N TRP A 283 -2.58 14.34 -6.99
CA TRP A 283 -2.59 13.11 -7.77
C TRP A 283 -3.98 12.47 -7.82
N ALA A 284 -4.71 12.50 -6.70
CA ALA A 284 -6.09 12.00 -6.63
C ALA A 284 -7.08 12.75 -7.55
N LYS A 285 -6.77 13.99 -7.94
CA LYS A 285 -7.55 14.73 -8.94
C LYS A 285 -7.32 14.25 -10.39
N ARG A 286 -6.24 13.50 -10.63
CA ARG A 286 -5.76 13.12 -11.97
C ARG A 286 -5.72 11.59 -12.17
N ARG A 287 -5.90 10.82 -11.09
CA ARG A 287 -5.85 9.35 -11.07
C ARG A 287 -6.91 8.81 -10.12
N ASP A 288 -7.31 7.56 -10.28
CA ASP A 288 -8.30 6.89 -9.43
C ASP A 288 -7.70 6.50 -8.06
N ILE A 289 -7.47 7.53 -7.23
CA ILE A 289 -6.95 7.42 -5.87
C ILE A 289 -8.01 7.96 -4.90
N VAL A 290 -8.50 7.11 -4.02
CA VAL A 290 -9.55 7.44 -3.05
C VAL A 290 -9.04 7.28 -1.63
N PHE A 291 -8.97 8.39 -0.89
CA PHE A 291 -8.70 8.40 0.55
C PHE A 291 -9.99 8.07 1.29
N THR A 292 -10.00 6.93 2.00
CA THR A 292 -11.25 6.37 2.57
C THR A 292 -11.36 6.60 4.07
N HIS A 293 -10.24 6.61 4.80
CA HIS A 293 -10.25 6.76 6.26
C HIS A 293 -9.02 7.53 6.77
N PRO A 294 -9.18 8.80 7.18
CA PRO A 294 -10.35 9.65 6.93
C PRO A 294 -10.53 9.93 5.42
N SER A 295 -11.76 10.27 5.01
CA SER A 295 -12.02 10.76 3.66
C SER A 295 -11.52 12.19 3.47
N TRP A 296 -10.87 12.47 2.34
CA TRP A 296 -10.37 13.82 2.04
C TRP A 296 -11.40 14.61 1.23
N ALA A 297 -11.67 15.86 1.64
CA ALA A 297 -12.53 16.76 0.88
C ALA A 297 -11.91 17.04 -0.51
N GLY A 298 -12.69 16.81 -1.58
CA GLY A 298 -12.24 17.02 -2.97
C GLY A 298 -11.62 15.80 -3.67
N GLY A 299 -11.60 14.63 -3.02
CA GLY A 299 -11.22 13.36 -3.65
C GLY A 299 -12.37 12.59 -4.32
N SER A 300 -13.62 13.05 -4.14
CA SER A 300 -14.81 12.44 -4.73
C SER A 300 -15.25 13.21 -5.98
N GLY A 301 -14.49 13.03 -7.06
CA GLY A 301 -14.89 13.38 -8.42
C GLY A 301 -14.70 12.17 -9.33
N GLY A 302 -15.09 10.98 -8.86
CA GLY A 302 -15.24 9.86 -9.79
C GLY A 302 -16.26 10.26 -10.85
N CYS A 303 -15.89 10.15 -12.12
CA CYS A 303 -16.84 10.25 -13.22
C CYS A 303 -17.98 9.28 -12.94
N VAL A 304 -19.13 9.80 -12.53
CA VAL A 304 -20.37 9.04 -12.52
C VAL A 304 -20.68 8.83 -13.99
N GLY A 305 -20.38 7.62 -14.49
CA GLY A 305 -20.86 7.16 -15.78
C GLY A 305 -22.39 7.17 -15.73
N GLY A 306 -22.98 8.24 -16.26
CA GLY A 306 -24.39 8.26 -16.62
C GLY A 306 -24.67 7.07 -17.51
N SER A 307 -25.74 6.34 -17.20
CA SER A 307 -26.25 5.23 -18.00
C SER A 307 -26.39 5.64 -19.47
N GLY A 308 -25.72 4.88 -20.36
CA GLY A 308 -25.95 4.92 -21.80
C GLY A 308 -25.06 5.89 -22.58
N GLY A 309 -23.85 5.45 -22.94
CA GLY A 309 -22.99 6.13 -23.91
C GLY A 309 -21.57 5.57 -23.90
N THR A 310 -21.03 5.24 -25.07
CA THR A 310 -19.67 4.71 -25.27
C THR A 310 -18.60 5.62 -24.65
N PRO A 311 -17.54 5.06 -24.02
CA PRO A 311 -16.50 5.87 -23.37
C PRO A 311 -15.58 6.55 -24.40
N THR A 312 -15.55 7.88 -24.38
CA THR A 312 -14.62 8.70 -25.18
C THR A 312 -13.29 8.85 -24.42
N PRO A 313 -12.12 8.79 -25.09
CA PRO A 313 -10.82 8.99 -24.44
C PRO A 313 -10.62 10.44 -23.95
N CYS A 314 -10.01 10.61 -22.78
CA CYS A 314 -9.57 11.92 -22.29
C CYS A 314 -8.55 12.54 -23.26
N GLN A 315 -8.93 13.63 -23.93
CA GLN A 315 -8.02 14.43 -24.74
C GLN A 315 -7.06 15.23 -23.84
N ARG A 316 -5.77 15.25 -24.21
CA ARG A 316 -4.78 16.19 -23.67
C ARG A 316 -5.19 17.61 -24.05
N VAL A 317 -5.36 18.49 -23.07
CA VAL A 317 -5.39 19.93 -23.33
C VAL A 317 -3.94 20.39 -23.52
N GLY A 318 -3.69 20.97 -24.69
CA GLY A 318 -2.38 21.42 -25.15
C GLY A 318 -1.90 22.72 -24.48
N ASP A 319 -0.63 22.97 -24.73
CA ASP A 319 0.19 24.07 -24.22
C ASP A 319 -0.38 25.47 -24.52
N GLY A 320 -0.28 26.37 -23.55
CA GLY A 320 -0.60 27.79 -23.74
C GLY A 320 -0.26 28.67 -22.54
N ALA A 321 0.71 29.57 -22.76
CA ALA A 321 1.09 30.76 -21.98
C ALA A 321 1.89 30.56 -20.68
N GLY A 322 3.14 31.06 -20.71
CA GLY A 322 4.12 31.02 -19.62
C GLY A 322 3.81 31.92 -18.42
N PRO A 323 4.55 31.76 -17.31
CA PRO A 323 4.27 32.49 -16.08
C PRO A 323 4.87 33.90 -16.11
N THR A 324 4.00 34.89 -15.88
CA THR A 324 4.36 36.24 -15.44
C THR A 324 4.83 36.20 -13.97
N GLU A 325 5.88 36.96 -13.65
CA GLU A 325 6.46 37.08 -12.30
C GLU A 325 5.45 37.60 -11.26
N PRO A 326 5.45 37.07 -10.02
CA PRO A 326 4.82 37.74 -8.89
C PRO A 326 5.79 38.74 -8.22
N PRO A 327 5.30 39.85 -7.65
CA PRO A 327 6.12 40.93 -7.12
C PRO A 327 6.85 40.54 -5.82
N GLN A 328 8.09 41.02 -5.69
CA GLN A 328 8.92 40.86 -4.51
C GLN A 328 8.32 41.59 -3.30
N LEU A 329 8.00 40.86 -2.23
CA LEU A 329 7.86 41.43 -0.89
C LEU A 329 9.17 41.23 -0.11
N GLN A 330 9.74 42.34 0.35
CA GLN A 330 10.89 42.39 1.24
C GLN A 330 10.53 41.80 2.62
N ALA A 331 11.35 40.86 3.10
CA ALA A 331 11.29 40.37 4.48
C ALA A 331 12.28 41.17 5.36
N PRO A 332 11.89 41.57 6.58
CA PRO A 332 12.80 42.22 7.51
C PRO A 332 13.80 41.23 8.12
N SER A 333 14.99 41.76 8.40
CA SER A 333 16.11 41.11 9.06
C SER A 333 15.79 40.75 10.52
N CYS A 334 16.21 39.56 10.97
CA CYS A 334 16.36 39.25 12.39
C CYS A 334 17.62 38.40 12.59
N LEU A 335 18.63 39.03 13.18
CA LEU A 335 19.86 38.46 13.70
C LEU A 335 19.58 37.63 14.96
N GLY A 336 20.20 36.45 15.02
CA GLY A 336 20.87 35.94 16.22
C GLY A 336 20.04 35.29 17.33
N HIS A 337 20.09 33.96 17.44
CA HIS A 337 20.64 33.31 18.64
C HIS A 337 21.07 31.86 18.33
N LYS A 338 22.34 31.57 18.60
CA LYS A 338 22.96 30.24 18.54
C LYS A 338 22.48 29.43 19.74
N GLY A 339 21.95 28.24 19.49
CA GLY A 339 21.66 27.23 20.51
C GLY A 339 21.66 25.85 19.87
N THR A 340 22.80 25.17 19.90
CA THR A 340 22.98 23.78 19.49
C THR A 340 22.25 22.85 20.46
N LEU A 341 21.25 22.11 19.97
CA LEU A 341 20.64 20.99 20.69
C LEU A 341 21.47 19.70 20.46
N PRO A 342 21.75 18.90 21.51
CA PRO A 342 22.67 17.77 21.44
C PRO A 342 22.09 16.54 20.73
N HIS A 343 23.00 15.78 20.10
CA HIS A 343 22.79 14.67 19.16
C HIS A 343 21.97 13.46 19.67
N HIS A 344 21.52 13.42 20.92
CA HIS A 344 20.98 12.20 21.54
C HIS A 344 19.47 11.96 21.34
N GLN A 345 18.76 12.88 20.66
CA GLN A 345 17.32 12.77 20.41
C GLN A 345 16.95 12.30 18.99
N MET A 346 17.92 12.08 18.10
CA MET A 346 17.67 11.51 16.76
C MET A 346 17.60 9.98 16.75
N ASP A 347 18.27 9.31 17.69
CA ASP A 347 18.41 7.84 17.67
C ASP A 347 17.16 7.08 18.11
N VAL A 348 16.25 7.74 18.84
CA VAL A 348 14.98 7.13 19.28
C VAL A 348 13.95 7.09 18.14
N CYS A 349 14.08 7.94 17.11
CA CYS A 349 13.14 8.00 15.98
C CYS A 349 13.51 7.07 14.80
N CYS A 350 14.64 6.37 14.86
CA CYS A 350 15.09 5.42 13.82
C CYS A 350 15.14 3.95 14.27
N GLY A 351 14.54 3.58 15.41
CA GLY A 351 14.35 2.18 15.79
C GLY A 351 15.60 1.45 16.29
N ILE A 352 16.62 2.17 16.77
CA ILE A 352 17.76 1.55 17.47
C ILE A 352 17.56 1.74 18.97
N GLN A 353 16.90 0.77 19.62
CA GLN A 353 17.06 0.57 21.06
C GLN A 353 18.44 -0.06 21.29
N HIS A 354 19.34 0.68 21.93
CA HIS A 354 20.50 0.10 22.62
C HIS A 354 20.01 -0.55 23.92
N SER A 355 20.13 -1.88 24.02
CA SER A 355 20.07 -2.58 25.30
C SER A 355 21.39 -2.35 26.03
N VAL A 356 21.33 -1.70 27.17
CA VAL A 356 22.42 -1.63 28.14
C VAL A 356 22.44 -2.95 28.90
N THR A 357 23.58 -3.65 28.88
CA THR A 357 24.05 -4.50 29.97
C THR A 357 25.32 -3.89 30.51
#